data_AF-A0A934WQF4-F1
#
_entry.id   AF-A0A934WQF4-F1
#
_cell.length_a   1.000
_cell.length_b   1.000
_cell.length_c   1.000
_cell.angle_alpha   90.00
_cell.angle_beta   90.00
_cell.angle_gamma   90.00
#
_symmetry.space_group_name_H-M   'P 1'
#
loop_
_entity.id
_entity.type
_entity.pdbx_description
1 polymer ?
#
loop_
_entity_poly.entity_id
_entity_poly.type
_entity_poly.pdbx_seq_one_letter_code
_entity_poly.pdbx_strand_id
1 'polypeptide(L)'
;MREADALHCAQRLQLARLLGGDAGRAQLLALLAPHARYMVLGKEVAGAQDVASELVTGPNGELARRLDWDAPQPAGTQVRLAGRRRPGTRDRGLVVTLHFEGDAIAIVQEQRTPPPPVAAQAIVLPDALKRRIDNALVEQHPMLVAHVDAQGQPILSFRGSVQVHGDDQLALWVRNAGGGFIQAIRANPRIALMYRDEQAKATYQFQGRARVTDAPAEREHIFQRAPAAERAHDFAKLGAAVVVDLDRVEGYAGLGPQGQVDGIRMLREGAAST
;
A
#
# COMPACT_ATOMS: atom_id res chain seq x y z
N MET A 1 -29.55 -24.14 -7.86
CA MET A 1 -28.88 -24.52 -9.13
C MET A 1 -27.79 -25.55 -8.84
N ARG A 2 -27.51 -26.46 -9.77
CA ARG A 2 -26.42 -27.44 -9.61
C ARG A 2 -25.07 -26.76 -9.87
N GLU A 3 -24.01 -27.22 -9.22
CA GLU A 3 -22.67 -26.62 -9.32
C GLU A 3 -22.18 -26.49 -10.78
N ALA A 4 -22.35 -27.53 -11.60
CA ALA A 4 -21.96 -27.50 -13.01
C ALA A 4 -22.69 -26.40 -13.82
N ASP A 5 -23.97 -26.17 -13.52
CA ASP A 5 -24.77 -25.13 -14.17
C ASP A 5 -24.26 -23.73 -13.76
N ALA A 6 -23.84 -23.58 -12.49
CA ALA A 6 -23.27 -22.33 -11.96
C ALA A 6 -21.92 -21.98 -12.59
N LEU A 7 -21.04 -22.98 -12.73
CA LEU A 7 -19.73 -22.83 -13.38
C LEU A 7 -19.89 -22.50 -14.86
N HIS A 8 -20.83 -23.14 -15.55
CA HIS A 8 -21.14 -22.83 -16.94
C HIS A 8 -21.70 -21.40 -17.10
N CYS A 9 -22.61 -20.98 -16.21
CA CYS A 9 -23.14 -19.61 -16.18
C CYS A 9 -22.03 -18.57 -15.96
N ALA A 10 -21.10 -18.84 -15.03
CA ALA A 10 -19.92 -18.00 -14.80
C ALA A 10 -19.03 -17.89 -16.04
N GLN A 11 -18.79 -19.00 -16.75
CA GLN A 11 -17.99 -19.00 -17.97
C GLN A 11 -18.68 -18.19 -19.10
N ARG A 12 -20.00 -18.27 -19.21
CA ARG A 12 -20.78 -17.43 -20.14
C ARG A 12 -20.70 -15.96 -19.78
N LEU A 13 -20.79 -15.60 -18.50
CA LEU A 13 -20.59 -14.21 -18.05
C LEU A 13 -19.22 -13.69 -18.47
N GLN A 14 -18.17 -14.47 -18.28
CA GLN A 14 -16.82 -14.09 -18.68
C GLN A 14 -16.70 -13.86 -20.19
N LEU A 15 -17.23 -14.78 -21.02
CA LEU A 15 -17.22 -14.64 -22.48
C LEU A 15 -17.99 -13.39 -22.93
N ALA A 16 -19.15 -13.13 -22.34
CA ALA A 16 -19.95 -11.94 -22.64
C ALA A 16 -19.19 -10.63 -22.33
N ARG A 17 -18.41 -10.60 -21.25
CA ARG A 17 -17.55 -9.44 -20.92
C ARG A 17 -16.41 -9.25 -21.92
N LEU A 18 -15.82 -10.35 -22.40
CA LEU A 18 -14.75 -10.31 -23.40
C LEU A 18 -15.25 -9.78 -24.74
N LEU A 19 -16.50 -10.09 -25.12
CA LEU A 19 -17.14 -9.52 -26.31
C LEU A 19 -17.28 -7.99 -26.22
N GLY A 20 -17.69 -7.48 -25.05
CA GLY A 20 -17.91 -6.05 -24.83
C GLY A 20 -19.02 -5.46 -25.73
N GLY A 21 -19.14 -4.13 -25.71
CA GLY A 21 -20.15 -3.40 -26.50
C GLY A 21 -21.60 -3.84 -26.23
N ASP A 22 -22.48 -3.57 -27.20
CA ASP A 22 -23.90 -3.93 -27.09
C ASP A 22 -24.13 -5.45 -27.10
N ALA A 23 -23.33 -6.20 -27.86
CA ALA A 23 -23.45 -7.66 -27.94
C ALA A 23 -23.11 -8.33 -26.59
N GLY A 24 -22.02 -7.91 -25.95
CA GLY A 24 -21.66 -8.37 -24.62
C GLY A 24 -22.70 -7.98 -23.58
N ARG A 25 -23.22 -6.74 -23.64
CA ARG A 25 -24.29 -6.27 -22.74
C ARG A 25 -25.55 -7.12 -22.85
N ALA A 26 -25.99 -7.44 -24.07
CA ALA A 26 -27.17 -8.27 -24.30
C ALA A 26 -27.00 -9.69 -23.72
N GLN A 27 -25.82 -10.30 -23.89
CA GLN A 27 -25.53 -11.61 -23.31
C GLN A 27 -25.46 -11.59 -21.78
N LEU A 28 -24.90 -10.53 -21.18
CA LEU A 28 -24.87 -10.36 -19.73
C LEU A 28 -26.28 -10.22 -19.16
N LEU A 29 -27.13 -9.43 -19.81
CA LEU A 29 -28.51 -9.22 -19.37
C LEU A 29 -29.30 -10.54 -19.27
N ALA A 30 -29.04 -11.48 -20.18
CA ALA A 30 -29.67 -12.81 -20.17
C ALA A 30 -29.20 -13.72 -19.02
N LEU A 31 -28.14 -13.37 -18.31
CA LEU A 31 -27.58 -14.13 -17.18
C LEU A 31 -27.94 -13.52 -15.82
N LEU A 32 -28.35 -12.26 -15.77
CA LEU A 32 -28.57 -11.49 -14.55
C LEU A 32 -30.01 -11.60 -14.07
N ALA A 33 -30.18 -11.73 -12.76
CA ALA A 33 -31.49 -11.59 -12.14
C ALA A 33 -32.01 -10.14 -12.34
N PRO A 34 -33.34 -9.91 -12.45
CA PRO A 34 -33.87 -8.56 -12.67
C PRO A 34 -33.38 -7.51 -11.66
N HIS A 35 -33.22 -7.92 -10.40
CA HIS A 35 -32.76 -7.10 -9.29
C HIS A 35 -31.26 -7.27 -8.99
N ALA A 36 -30.48 -7.75 -9.97
CA ALA A 36 -29.05 -8.01 -9.77
C ALA A 36 -28.31 -6.79 -9.23
N ARG A 37 -27.29 -7.04 -8.42
CA ARG A 37 -26.43 -5.99 -7.84
C ARG A 37 -24.99 -6.19 -8.29
N TYR A 38 -24.32 -5.08 -8.58
CA TYR A 38 -22.89 -5.03 -8.82
C TYR A 38 -22.22 -4.24 -7.72
N MET A 39 -21.14 -4.79 -7.17
CA MET A 39 -20.46 -4.23 -6.00
C MET A 39 -18.95 -4.20 -6.22
N VAL A 40 -18.37 -3.04 -5.98
CA VAL A 40 -16.91 -2.82 -5.89
C VAL A 40 -16.61 -1.94 -4.69
N LEU A 41 -15.32 -1.79 -4.36
CA LEU A 41 -14.91 -0.88 -3.30
C LEU A 41 -15.44 0.55 -3.57
N GLY A 42 -16.30 1.04 -2.67
CA GLY A 42 -16.85 2.39 -2.71
C GLY A 42 -17.94 2.66 -3.76
N LYS A 43 -18.44 1.63 -4.48
CA LYS A 43 -19.54 1.79 -5.45
C LYS A 43 -20.43 0.55 -5.47
N GLU A 44 -21.72 0.82 -5.59
CA GLU A 44 -22.74 -0.19 -5.82
C GLU A 44 -23.69 0.27 -6.94
N VAL A 45 -24.14 -0.68 -7.75
CA VAL A 45 -25.13 -0.49 -8.82
C VAL A 45 -26.18 -1.59 -8.70
N ALA A 46 -27.45 -1.27 -8.92
CA ALA A 46 -28.55 -2.22 -8.84
C ALA A 46 -29.38 -2.21 -10.13
N GLY A 47 -30.00 -3.34 -10.45
CA GLY A 47 -30.81 -3.55 -11.64
C GLY A 47 -30.01 -4.17 -12.79
N ALA A 48 -30.59 -5.18 -13.44
CA ALA A 48 -29.89 -5.98 -14.45
C ALA A 48 -29.30 -5.15 -15.61
N GLN A 49 -30.01 -4.11 -16.06
CA GLN A 49 -29.56 -3.22 -17.14
C GLN A 49 -28.30 -2.44 -16.75
N ASP A 50 -28.32 -1.80 -15.60
CA ASP A 50 -27.22 -0.96 -15.12
C ASP A 50 -26.01 -1.82 -14.74
N VAL A 51 -26.24 -3.00 -14.15
CA VAL A 51 -25.20 -4.00 -13.89
C VAL A 51 -24.56 -4.48 -15.19
N ALA A 52 -25.35 -4.83 -16.21
CA ALA A 52 -24.81 -5.26 -17.50
C ALA A 52 -24.00 -4.15 -18.19
N SER A 53 -24.47 -2.90 -18.11
CA SER A 53 -23.75 -1.73 -18.62
C SER A 53 -22.41 -1.55 -17.90
N GLU A 54 -22.42 -1.55 -16.57
CA GLU A 54 -21.22 -1.37 -15.74
C GLU A 54 -20.17 -2.47 -15.99
N LEU A 55 -20.59 -3.73 -16.15
CA LEU A 55 -19.69 -4.85 -16.43
C LEU A 55 -19.01 -4.77 -17.80
N VAL A 56 -19.54 -3.97 -18.73
CA VAL A 56 -18.99 -3.77 -20.08
C VAL A 56 -18.19 -2.48 -20.20
N THR A 57 -18.78 -1.36 -19.80
CA THR A 57 -18.24 -0.01 -20.02
C THR A 57 -17.58 0.58 -18.78
N GLY A 58 -17.79 -0.01 -17.60
CA GLY A 58 -17.16 0.44 -16.36
C GLY A 58 -15.65 0.18 -16.34
N PRO A 59 -14.91 0.81 -15.41
CA PRO A 59 -13.45 0.67 -15.32
C PRO A 59 -12.95 -0.77 -15.21
N ASN A 60 -13.74 -1.66 -14.61
CA ASN A 60 -13.41 -3.07 -14.53
C ASN A 60 -13.81 -3.88 -15.77
N GLY A 61 -14.81 -3.43 -16.54
CA GLY A 61 -15.16 -4.03 -17.83
C GLY A 61 -14.00 -3.92 -18.82
N GLU A 62 -13.38 -2.74 -18.91
CA GLU A 62 -12.16 -2.54 -19.70
C GLU A 62 -10.99 -3.36 -19.19
N LEU A 63 -10.77 -3.37 -17.87
CA LEU A 63 -9.70 -4.17 -17.25
C LEU A 63 -9.88 -5.66 -17.56
N ALA A 64 -11.09 -6.20 -17.41
CA ALA A 64 -11.39 -7.61 -17.62
C ALA A 64 -10.97 -8.12 -19.01
N ARG A 65 -11.09 -7.27 -20.05
CA ARG A 65 -10.67 -7.61 -21.42
C ARG A 65 -9.15 -7.72 -21.61
N ARG A 66 -8.36 -7.18 -20.68
CA ARG A 66 -6.89 -7.19 -20.72
C ARG A 66 -6.25 -8.27 -19.83
N LEU A 67 -7.06 -9.07 -19.13
CA LEU A 67 -6.58 -10.11 -18.22
C LEU A 67 -6.54 -11.48 -18.88
N ASP A 68 -5.71 -12.36 -18.31
CA ASP A 68 -5.70 -13.78 -18.59
C ASP A 68 -6.51 -14.47 -17.50
N TRP A 69 -7.60 -15.13 -17.88
CA TRP A 69 -8.56 -15.65 -16.93
C TRP A 69 -8.36 -17.14 -16.68
N ASP A 70 -8.40 -17.52 -15.41
CA ASP A 70 -8.48 -18.91 -15.00
C ASP A 70 -9.92 -19.43 -15.16
N ALA A 71 -10.07 -20.76 -15.19
CA ALA A 71 -11.39 -21.38 -15.19
C ALA A 71 -12.18 -20.99 -13.93
N PRO A 72 -13.52 -20.79 -14.03
CA PRO A 72 -14.35 -20.56 -12.85
C PRO A 72 -14.20 -21.68 -11.82
N GLN A 73 -14.18 -21.33 -10.54
CA GLN A 73 -14.03 -22.28 -9.44
C GLN A 73 -15.17 -22.14 -8.43
N PRO A 74 -15.67 -23.25 -7.86
CA PRO A 74 -16.64 -23.19 -6.78
C PRO A 74 -16.00 -22.59 -5.52
N ALA A 75 -16.77 -21.78 -4.80
CA ALA A 75 -16.37 -21.14 -3.55
C ALA A 75 -17.54 -21.19 -2.56
N GLY A 76 -17.78 -22.36 -1.97
CA GLY A 76 -18.99 -22.61 -1.18
C GLY A 76 -20.23 -22.54 -2.06
N THR A 77 -21.17 -21.64 -1.75
CA THR A 77 -22.38 -21.40 -2.56
C THR A 77 -22.17 -20.41 -3.71
N GLN A 78 -20.95 -19.90 -3.87
CA GLN A 78 -20.58 -18.90 -4.87
C GLN A 78 -19.73 -19.52 -5.97
N VAL A 79 -19.58 -18.80 -7.07
CA VAL A 79 -18.54 -19.09 -8.08
C VAL A 79 -17.57 -17.93 -8.15
N ARG A 80 -16.27 -18.25 -8.18
CA ARG A 80 -15.20 -17.26 -8.28
C ARG A 80 -14.48 -17.38 -9.62
N LEU A 81 -14.19 -16.24 -10.24
CA LEU A 81 -13.33 -16.11 -11.41
C LEU A 81 -12.12 -15.25 -11.04
N ALA A 82 -10.94 -15.66 -11.50
CA ALA A 82 -9.71 -14.93 -11.29
C ALA A 82 -9.12 -14.51 -12.63
N GLY A 83 -9.10 -13.21 -12.88
CA GLY A 83 -8.36 -12.58 -13.97
C GLY A 83 -6.96 -12.23 -13.49
N ARG A 84 -5.95 -12.88 -14.04
CA ARG A 84 -4.53 -12.60 -13.80
C ARG A 84 -4.05 -11.52 -14.75
N ARG A 85 -3.16 -10.65 -14.26
CA ARG A 85 -2.49 -9.68 -15.11
C ARG A 85 -1.62 -10.40 -16.14
N ARG A 86 -1.51 -9.82 -17.33
CA ARG A 86 -0.54 -10.26 -18.33
C ARG A 86 0.88 -9.87 -17.92
N PRO A 87 1.90 -10.71 -18.17
CA PRO A 87 3.30 -10.33 -17.96
C PRO A 87 3.65 -9.03 -18.70
N GLY A 88 4.42 -8.16 -18.05
CA GLY A 88 4.88 -6.89 -18.64
C GLY A 88 3.88 -5.73 -18.58
N THR A 89 2.64 -5.94 -18.13
CA THR A 89 1.67 -4.84 -17.95
C THR A 89 1.67 -4.30 -16.52
N ARG A 90 1.16 -3.08 -16.36
CA ARG A 90 0.88 -2.46 -15.04
C ARG A 90 -0.57 -2.71 -14.57
N ASP A 91 -1.31 -3.56 -15.27
CA ASP A 91 -2.69 -3.89 -14.88
C ASP A 91 -2.72 -4.64 -13.54
N ARG A 92 -3.80 -4.42 -12.79
CA ARG A 92 -4.14 -5.23 -11.63
C ARG A 92 -4.88 -6.49 -12.09
N GLY A 93 -4.77 -7.58 -11.34
CA GLY A 93 -5.73 -8.68 -11.49
C GLY A 93 -7.13 -8.27 -11.03
N LEU A 94 -8.11 -9.12 -11.31
CA LEU A 94 -9.51 -8.92 -10.92
C LEU A 94 -10.07 -10.24 -10.42
N VAL A 95 -10.61 -10.23 -9.20
CA VAL A 95 -11.38 -11.34 -8.65
C VAL A 95 -12.85 -11.00 -8.78
N VAL A 96 -13.62 -11.88 -9.41
CA VAL A 96 -15.07 -11.76 -9.56
C VAL A 96 -15.72 -12.86 -8.74
N THR A 97 -16.65 -12.50 -7.87
CA THR A 97 -17.44 -13.44 -7.07
C THR A 97 -18.89 -13.31 -7.45
N LEU A 98 -19.49 -14.42 -7.86
CA LEU A 98 -20.87 -14.50 -8.32
C LEU A 98 -21.72 -15.18 -7.26
N HIS A 99 -22.84 -14.53 -6.92
CA HIS A 99 -23.91 -15.10 -6.11
C HIS A 99 -25.12 -15.31 -6.99
N PHE A 100 -25.82 -16.41 -6.77
CA PHE A 100 -26.92 -16.84 -7.63
C PHE A 100 -28.23 -16.92 -6.87
N GLU A 101 -29.32 -16.62 -7.57
CA GLU A 101 -30.69 -16.91 -7.16
C GLU A 101 -31.34 -17.74 -8.26
N GLY A 102 -31.75 -18.96 -7.92
CA GLY A 102 -32.18 -19.92 -8.95
C GLY A 102 -31.03 -20.20 -9.92
N ASP A 103 -31.26 -19.96 -11.20
CA ASP A 103 -30.33 -20.09 -12.33
C ASP A 103 -29.70 -18.76 -12.78
N ALA A 104 -30.07 -17.65 -12.15
CA ALA A 104 -29.63 -16.30 -12.52
C ALA A 104 -28.61 -15.75 -11.52
N ILE A 105 -27.76 -14.84 -12.00
CA ILE A 105 -26.76 -14.15 -11.18
C ILE A 105 -27.43 -12.98 -10.47
N ALA A 106 -27.49 -13.05 -9.14
CA ALA A 106 -28.10 -12.03 -8.29
C ALA A 106 -27.07 -10.97 -7.84
N ILE A 107 -25.81 -11.36 -7.62
CA ILE A 107 -24.77 -10.42 -7.19
C ILE A 107 -23.47 -10.68 -7.95
N VAL A 108 -22.88 -9.62 -8.48
CA VAL A 108 -21.52 -9.60 -9.04
C VAL A 108 -20.64 -8.71 -8.17
N GLN A 109 -19.75 -9.33 -7.40
CA GLN A 109 -18.76 -8.63 -6.59
C GLN A 109 -17.41 -8.65 -7.30
N GLU A 110 -16.77 -7.48 -7.44
CA GLU A 110 -15.44 -7.41 -8.03
C GLU A 110 -14.42 -6.73 -7.12
N GLN A 111 -13.25 -7.35 -7.03
CA GLN A 111 -12.13 -6.85 -6.28
C GLN A 111 -10.87 -6.87 -7.16
N ARG A 112 -10.29 -5.69 -7.40
CA ARG A 112 -8.96 -5.62 -8.01
C ARG A 112 -7.94 -6.21 -7.05
N THR A 113 -7.00 -7.01 -7.55
CA THR A 113 -5.89 -7.50 -6.74
C THR A 113 -4.99 -6.32 -6.31
N PRO A 114 -4.11 -6.52 -5.32
CA PRO A 114 -3.03 -5.57 -5.06
C PRO A 114 -2.27 -5.25 -6.36
N PRO A 115 -1.73 -4.02 -6.49
CA PRO A 115 -0.90 -3.67 -7.63
C PRO A 115 0.33 -4.59 -7.67
N PRO A 116 0.91 -4.84 -8.86
CA PRO A 116 2.20 -5.51 -8.93
C PRO A 116 3.22 -4.77 -8.05
N PRO A 117 4.12 -5.49 -7.35
CA PRO A 117 5.19 -4.84 -6.61
C PRO A 117 5.97 -3.93 -7.55
N VAL A 118 6.27 -2.72 -7.08
CA VAL A 118 7.17 -1.81 -7.79
C VAL A 118 8.52 -2.51 -7.89
N ALA A 119 9.18 -2.43 -9.06
CA ALA A 119 10.51 -2.99 -9.22
C ALA A 119 11.45 -2.36 -8.18
N ALA A 120 12.28 -3.19 -7.54
CA ALA A 120 13.25 -2.66 -6.58
C ALA A 120 14.29 -1.81 -7.31
N GLN A 121 14.59 -0.66 -6.73
CA GLN A 121 15.68 0.23 -7.15
C GLN A 121 16.66 0.45 -5.98
N ALA A 122 17.85 0.96 -6.28
CA ALA A 122 18.78 1.40 -5.25
C ALA A 122 18.16 2.53 -4.40
N ILE A 123 18.58 2.63 -3.13
CA ILE A 123 18.09 3.68 -2.24
C ILE A 123 18.71 5.01 -2.64
N VAL A 124 17.86 5.87 -3.20
CA VAL A 124 18.08 7.30 -3.37
C VAL A 124 16.74 7.97 -3.08
N LEU A 125 16.60 8.57 -1.90
CA LEU A 125 15.36 9.20 -1.46
C LEU A 125 14.98 10.34 -2.44
N PRO A 126 13.79 10.30 -3.06
CA PRO A 126 13.35 11.37 -3.95
C PRO A 126 13.11 12.66 -3.18
N ASP A 127 13.37 13.82 -3.80
CA ASP A 127 13.22 15.13 -3.14
C ASP A 127 11.82 15.38 -2.58
N ALA A 128 10.78 14.88 -3.25
CA ALA A 128 9.42 14.98 -2.74
C ALA A 128 9.22 14.22 -1.42
N LEU A 129 9.84 13.04 -1.28
CA LEU A 129 9.81 12.27 -0.03
C LEU A 129 10.69 12.93 1.04
N LYS A 130 11.87 13.44 0.66
CA LYS A 130 12.76 14.17 1.56
C LYS A 130 12.04 15.36 2.22
N ARG A 131 11.32 16.17 1.44
CA ARG A 131 10.53 17.29 1.95
C ARG A 131 9.44 16.85 2.93
N ARG A 132 8.72 15.76 2.61
CA ARG A 132 7.68 15.21 3.51
C ARG A 132 8.26 14.79 4.85
N ILE A 133 9.44 14.17 4.85
CA ILE A 133 10.12 13.75 6.08
C ILE A 133 10.58 14.98 6.88
N ASP A 134 11.28 15.91 6.25
CA ASP A 134 11.82 17.11 6.93
C ASP A 134 10.70 18.02 7.50
N ASN A 135 9.52 18.03 6.87
CA ASN A 135 8.37 18.82 7.32
C ASN A 135 7.38 18.03 8.18
N ALA A 136 7.63 16.75 8.45
CA ALA A 136 6.61 15.84 9.00
C ALA A 136 6.01 16.35 10.31
N LEU A 137 6.81 16.91 11.23
CA LEU A 137 6.28 17.49 12.47
C LEU A 137 5.46 18.77 12.23
N VAL A 138 5.94 19.66 11.37
CA VAL A 138 5.29 20.96 11.09
C VAL A 138 3.94 20.77 10.40
N GLU A 139 3.86 19.77 9.53
CA GLU A 139 2.63 19.36 8.83
C GLU A 139 1.74 18.43 9.68
N GLN A 140 2.05 18.24 10.97
CA GLN A 140 1.26 17.40 11.90
C GLN A 140 1.18 15.92 11.48
N HIS A 141 2.26 15.41 10.91
CA HIS A 141 2.47 14.03 10.50
C HIS A 141 3.71 13.42 11.18
N PRO A 142 3.85 13.49 12.53
CA PRO A 142 5.04 13.00 13.21
C PRO A 142 5.27 11.52 12.89
N MET A 143 6.53 11.15 12.63
CA MET A 143 6.85 9.79 12.19
C MET A 143 6.76 8.81 13.35
N LEU A 144 6.19 7.64 13.09
CA LEU A 144 6.20 6.51 14.01
C LEU A 144 7.54 5.79 13.91
N VAL A 145 8.15 5.50 15.05
CA VAL A 145 9.40 4.74 15.13
C VAL A 145 9.17 3.47 15.95
N ALA A 146 9.55 2.34 15.36
CA ALA A 146 9.52 1.02 15.96
C ALA A 146 10.94 0.50 16.18
N HIS A 147 11.20 0.00 17.37
CA HIS A 147 12.45 -0.66 17.73
C HIS A 147 12.16 -1.81 18.70
N VAL A 148 13.18 -2.61 19.01
CA VAL A 148 13.08 -3.72 19.96
C VAL A 148 13.97 -3.40 21.14
N ASP A 149 13.43 -3.48 22.35
CA ASP A 149 14.21 -3.28 23.57
C ASP A 149 15.10 -4.49 23.91
N ALA A 150 15.83 -4.41 25.02
CA ALA A 150 16.76 -5.45 25.45
C ALA A 150 16.07 -6.78 25.82
N GLN A 151 14.76 -6.76 26.07
CA GLN A 151 13.94 -7.93 26.42
C GLN A 151 13.28 -8.55 25.19
N GLY A 152 13.52 -7.99 24.00
CA GLY A 152 12.88 -8.45 22.77
C GLY A 152 11.48 -7.89 22.58
N GLN A 153 11.04 -6.93 23.40
CA GLN A 153 9.72 -6.32 23.28
C GLN A 153 9.74 -5.23 22.20
N PRO A 154 8.82 -5.29 21.19
CA PRO A 154 8.64 -4.20 20.26
C PRO A 154 8.07 -2.96 20.96
N ILE A 155 8.70 -1.81 20.70
CA ILE A 155 8.32 -0.51 21.25
C ILE A 155 8.01 0.45 20.10
N LEU A 156 6.88 1.15 20.21
CA LEU A 156 6.41 2.15 19.25
C LEU A 156 6.38 3.53 19.90
N SER A 157 6.86 4.55 19.19
CA SER A 157 6.84 5.93 19.67
C SER A 157 6.77 6.92 18.50
N PHE A 158 6.04 8.03 18.66
CA PHE A 158 6.14 9.14 17.73
C PHE A 158 7.43 9.93 17.95
N ARG A 159 8.10 10.30 16.87
CA ARG A 159 9.33 11.09 16.87
C ARG A 159 9.16 12.31 15.95
N GLY A 160 9.11 13.49 16.54
CA GLY A 160 9.02 14.76 15.81
C GLY A 160 10.33 15.21 15.19
N SER A 161 11.47 14.69 15.66
CA SER A 161 12.81 15.10 15.24
C SER A 161 13.39 14.30 14.07
N VAL A 162 12.61 13.41 13.45
CA VAL A 162 13.09 12.64 12.29
C VAL A 162 13.29 13.58 11.11
N GLN A 163 14.44 13.45 10.46
CA GLN A 163 14.85 14.29 9.33
C GLN A 163 15.71 13.49 8.36
N VAL A 164 15.84 14.00 7.14
CA VAL A 164 16.75 13.46 6.13
C VAL A 164 18.21 13.76 6.49
N HIS A 165 19.09 12.77 6.32
CA HIS A 165 20.54 12.88 6.56
C HIS A 165 21.35 12.34 5.37
N GLY A 166 20.83 12.49 4.14
CA GLY A 166 21.46 12.02 2.91
C GLY A 166 20.47 11.39 1.94
N ASP A 167 20.99 10.69 0.94
CA ASP A 167 20.18 9.97 -0.04
C ASP A 167 19.65 8.64 0.49
N ASP A 168 20.33 8.05 1.46
CA ASP A 168 20.05 6.72 2.00
C ASP A 168 20.07 6.67 3.53
N GLN A 169 20.00 7.84 4.18
CA GLN A 169 20.08 7.99 5.62
C GLN A 169 19.01 8.92 6.16
N LEU A 170 18.50 8.59 7.35
CA LEU A 170 17.70 9.48 8.19
C LEU A 170 18.48 9.79 9.47
N ALA A 171 18.08 10.85 10.18
CA ALA A 171 18.57 11.14 11.52
C ALA A 171 17.44 11.57 12.44
N LEU A 172 17.68 11.49 13.74
CA LEU A 172 16.80 12.03 14.76
C LEU A 172 17.55 12.48 16.01
N TRP A 173 17.01 13.49 16.68
CA TRP A 173 17.47 13.93 17.99
C TRP A 173 16.65 13.28 19.10
N VAL A 174 17.32 12.65 20.07
CA VAL A 174 16.68 11.99 21.22
C VAL A 174 17.05 12.72 22.49
N ARG A 175 16.08 13.39 23.10
CA ARG A 175 16.27 14.29 24.26
C ARG A 175 16.83 13.62 25.52
N ASN A 176 16.76 12.29 25.64
CA ASN A 176 17.33 11.55 26.77
C ASN A 176 18.42 10.60 26.27
N ALA A 177 19.68 11.02 26.36
CA ALA A 177 20.85 10.24 25.95
C ALA A 177 21.04 8.94 26.76
N GLY A 178 20.50 8.87 27.98
CA GLY A 178 20.54 7.68 28.84
C GLY A 178 19.27 6.81 28.78
N GLY A 179 18.27 7.22 28.00
CA GLY A 179 16.95 6.58 28.00
C GLY A 179 16.92 5.22 27.31
N GLY A 180 15.85 4.47 27.55
CA GLY A 180 15.67 3.10 27.04
C GLY A 180 15.83 2.98 25.51
N PHE A 181 15.41 3.99 24.74
CA PHE A 181 15.61 4.00 23.28
C PHE A 181 17.10 3.94 22.89
N ILE A 182 17.95 4.76 23.53
CA ILE A 182 19.38 4.78 23.22
C ILE A 182 20.06 3.48 23.62
N GLN A 183 19.69 2.93 24.78
CA GLN A 183 20.17 1.64 25.24
C GLN A 183 19.77 0.51 24.27
N ALA A 184 18.52 0.52 23.81
CA ALA A 184 17.99 -0.45 22.87
C ALA A 184 18.71 -0.38 21.51
N ILE A 185 18.92 0.81 20.95
CA ILE A 185 19.64 0.96 19.66
C ILE A 185 21.08 0.46 19.77
N ARG A 186 21.76 0.71 20.89
CA ARG A 186 23.12 0.19 21.10
C ARG A 186 23.16 -1.34 21.18
N ALA A 187 22.12 -1.97 21.72
CA ALA A 187 22.01 -3.43 21.83
C ALA A 187 21.52 -4.09 20.52
N ASN A 188 20.59 -3.45 19.83
CA ASN A 188 20.00 -3.91 18.58
C ASN A 188 19.76 -2.71 17.64
N PRO A 189 20.56 -2.57 16.57
CA PRO A 189 20.45 -1.41 15.68
C PRO A 189 19.22 -1.48 14.77
N ARG A 190 18.50 -2.61 14.69
CA ARG A 190 17.37 -2.77 13.76
C ARG A 190 16.22 -1.87 14.18
N ILE A 191 15.77 -1.02 13.25
CA ILE A 191 14.71 -0.05 13.46
C ILE A 191 13.78 -0.02 12.25
N ALA A 192 12.51 0.30 12.47
CA ALA A 192 11.56 0.63 11.42
C ALA A 192 10.92 1.99 11.69
N LEU A 193 10.58 2.71 10.63
CA LEU A 193 9.89 3.99 10.70
C LEU A 193 8.70 4.00 9.74
N MET A 194 7.69 4.80 10.05
CA MET A 194 6.53 5.02 9.18
C MET A 194 6.20 6.51 9.12
N TYR A 195 6.02 7.00 7.90
CA TYR A 195 5.38 8.27 7.60
C TYR A 195 3.95 8.01 7.13
N ARG A 196 3.00 8.79 7.63
CA ARG A 196 1.60 8.75 7.19
C ARG A 196 1.04 10.17 7.14
N ASP A 197 0.53 10.53 5.97
CA ASP A 197 -0.27 11.72 5.72
C ASP A 197 -1.64 11.24 5.25
N GLU A 198 -2.65 11.44 6.10
CA GLU A 198 -4.02 10.97 5.83
C GLU A 198 -4.76 11.86 4.83
N GLN A 199 -4.33 13.11 4.65
CA GLN A 199 -4.95 14.04 3.70
C GLN A 199 -4.56 13.66 2.28
N ALA A 200 -3.26 13.46 2.01
CA ALA A 200 -2.79 12.98 0.72
C ALA A 200 -2.95 11.46 0.54
N LYS A 201 -3.29 10.73 1.62
CA LYS A 201 -3.20 9.26 1.70
C LYS A 201 -1.79 8.73 1.44
N ALA A 202 -0.75 9.54 1.68
CA ALA A 202 0.63 9.12 1.49
C ALA A 202 1.05 8.19 2.63
N THR A 203 1.74 7.10 2.31
CA THR A 203 2.24 6.15 3.31
C THR A 203 3.60 5.64 2.88
N TYR A 204 4.59 5.80 3.75
CA TYR A 204 5.94 5.27 3.53
C TYR A 204 6.42 4.52 4.76
N GLN A 205 7.09 3.40 4.53
CA GLN A 205 7.75 2.58 5.53
C GLN A 205 9.23 2.54 5.23
N PHE A 206 10.02 2.60 6.30
CA PHE A 206 11.47 2.61 6.27
C PHE A 206 11.96 1.51 7.20
N GLN A 207 12.98 0.78 6.80
CA GLN A 207 13.69 -0.16 7.67
C GLN A 207 15.17 0.11 7.52
N GLY A 208 15.92 -0.03 8.61
CA GLY A 208 17.35 0.26 8.59
C GLY A 208 18.06 -0.12 9.87
N ARG A 209 19.28 0.40 9.98
CA ARG A 209 20.19 0.20 11.10
C ARG A 209 20.53 1.55 11.72
N ALA A 210 20.09 1.75 12.96
CA ALA A 210 20.36 2.94 13.72
C ALA A 210 21.70 2.84 14.46
N ARG A 211 22.43 3.95 14.52
CA ARG A 211 23.61 4.14 15.36
C ARG A 211 23.50 5.46 16.12
N VAL A 212 24.01 5.47 17.35
CA VAL A 212 24.20 6.70 18.12
C VAL A 212 25.53 7.32 17.68
N THR A 213 25.55 8.62 17.41
CA THR A 213 26.78 9.34 17.03
C THR A 213 27.21 10.34 18.09
N ASP A 214 28.47 10.23 18.48
CA ASP A 214 29.14 11.16 19.40
C ASP A 214 30.05 12.15 18.66
N ALA A 215 30.13 12.05 17.32
CA ALA A 215 30.96 12.95 16.51
C ALA A 215 30.42 14.39 16.61
N PRO A 216 31.20 15.37 17.13
CA PRO A 216 30.66 16.68 17.48
C PRO A 216 29.99 17.42 16.31
N ALA A 217 30.59 17.35 15.11
CA ALA A 217 30.06 18.02 13.92
C ALA A 217 28.75 17.38 13.43
N GLU A 218 28.66 16.04 13.38
CA GLU A 218 27.45 15.33 12.96
C GLU A 218 26.32 15.54 13.97
N ARG A 219 26.64 15.48 15.26
CA ARG A 219 25.70 15.72 16.36
C ARG A 219 25.13 17.15 16.32
N GLU A 220 26.00 18.15 16.13
CA GLU A 220 25.56 19.54 16.02
C GLU A 220 24.69 19.75 14.78
N HIS A 221 25.08 19.19 13.63
CA HIS A 221 24.30 19.26 12.41
C HIS A 221 22.89 18.68 12.59
N ILE A 222 22.80 17.50 13.22
CA ILE A 222 21.53 16.83 13.48
C ILE A 222 20.66 17.67 14.42
N PHE A 223 21.22 18.20 15.50
CA PHE A 223 20.48 19.07 16.41
C PHE A 223 19.94 20.33 15.72
N GLN A 224 20.78 21.01 14.92
CA GLN A 224 20.39 22.27 14.28
C GLN A 224 19.29 22.11 13.23
N ARG A 225 19.30 20.97 12.52
CA ARG A 225 18.25 20.63 11.55
C ARG A 225 16.94 20.16 12.20
N ALA A 226 16.98 19.66 13.44
CA ALA A 226 15.76 19.21 14.12
C ALA A 226 14.75 20.35 14.22
N PRO A 227 13.42 20.10 14.14
CA PRO A 227 12.43 21.16 14.18
C PRO A 227 12.57 22.09 15.39
N ALA A 228 12.25 23.37 15.21
CA ALA A 228 12.43 24.39 16.25
C ALA A 228 11.79 24.02 17.60
N ALA A 229 10.60 23.41 17.57
CA ALA A 229 9.92 22.91 18.78
C ALA A 229 10.72 21.80 19.49
N GLU A 230 11.32 20.86 18.76
CA GLU A 230 12.15 19.81 19.33
C GLU A 230 13.45 20.37 19.93
N ARG A 231 14.07 21.35 19.26
CA ARG A 231 15.25 22.05 19.82
C ARG A 231 14.92 22.83 21.09
N ALA A 232 13.77 23.49 21.13
CA ALA A 232 13.32 24.24 22.29
C ALA A 232 13.10 23.34 23.52
N HIS A 233 12.75 22.07 23.31
CA HIS A 233 12.59 21.08 24.36
C HIS A 233 13.91 20.49 24.89
N ASP A 234 15.06 20.81 24.29
CA ASP A 234 16.39 20.39 24.75
C ASP A 234 17.45 21.45 24.39
N PHE A 235 17.22 22.68 24.86
CA PHE A 235 18.09 23.82 24.59
C PHE A 235 19.52 23.63 25.15
N ALA A 236 19.68 22.82 26.19
CA ALA A 236 20.97 22.44 26.77
C ALA A 236 21.72 21.37 25.94
N LYS A 237 21.07 20.83 24.89
CA LYS A 237 21.61 19.78 24.02
C LYS A 237 22.12 18.59 24.84
N LEU A 238 21.35 18.11 25.81
CA LEU A 238 21.72 16.96 26.65
C LEU A 238 21.35 15.61 26.00
N GLY A 239 20.56 15.66 24.92
CA GLY A 239 20.21 14.50 24.12
C GLY A 239 21.35 13.89 23.30
N ALA A 240 20.98 12.86 22.56
CA ALA A 240 21.84 12.10 21.66
C ALA A 240 21.36 12.22 20.21
N ALA A 241 22.30 12.26 19.28
CA ALA A 241 22.03 12.18 17.85
C ALA A 241 22.05 10.72 17.41
N VAL A 242 21.07 10.34 16.61
CA VAL A 242 20.96 9.00 16.03
C VAL A 242 20.88 9.13 14.51
N VAL A 243 21.65 8.31 13.81
CA VAL A 243 21.64 8.18 12.34
C VAL A 243 21.11 6.79 12.00
N VAL A 244 20.27 6.70 10.99
CA VAL A 244 19.68 5.46 10.49
C VAL A 244 20.12 5.24 9.05
N ASP A 245 20.96 4.24 8.84
CA ASP A 245 21.29 3.72 7.52
C ASP A 245 20.10 2.92 6.99
N LEU A 246 19.48 3.37 5.89
CA LEU A 246 18.30 2.72 5.34
C LEU A 246 18.68 1.44 4.59
N ASP A 247 17.92 0.37 4.83
CA ASP A 247 18.04 -0.92 4.14
C ASP A 247 16.86 -1.17 3.19
N ARG A 248 15.67 -0.61 3.51
CA ARG A 248 14.46 -0.72 2.69
C ARG A 248 13.58 0.52 2.85
N VAL A 249 13.03 1.01 1.73
CA VAL A 249 12.04 2.09 1.68
C VAL A 249 10.92 1.66 0.74
N GLU A 250 9.69 1.61 1.24
CA GLU A 250 8.51 1.24 0.46
C GLU A 250 7.35 2.17 0.76
N GLY A 251 6.53 2.46 -0.24
CA GLY A 251 5.38 3.33 -0.02
C GLY A 251 4.84 3.96 -1.27
N TYR A 252 4.01 4.98 -1.09
CA TYR A 252 3.35 5.71 -2.16
C TYR A 252 2.96 7.12 -1.70
N ALA A 253 2.93 8.06 -2.64
CA ALA A 253 2.67 9.47 -2.38
C ALA A 253 1.19 9.82 -2.20
N GLY A 254 0.29 8.89 -2.52
CA GLY A 254 -1.14 9.05 -2.32
C GLY A 254 -1.98 7.96 -2.98
N LEU A 255 -3.29 8.19 -3.00
CA LEU A 255 -4.26 7.31 -3.67
C LEU A 255 -5.06 8.13 -4.70
N GLY A 256 -5.09 7.65 -5.95
CA GLY A 256 -5.93 8.15 -7.02
C GLY A 256 -6.91 7.09 -7.53
N PRO A 257 -7.73 7.41 -8.56
CA PRO A 257 -8.74 6.48 -9.10
C PRO A 257 -8.19 5.15 -9.60
N GLN A 258 -6.91 5.11 -9.98
CA GLN A 258 -6.21 3.90 -10.44
C GLN A 258 -5.41 3.19 -9.33
N GLY A 259 -5.47 3.71 -8.09
CA GLY A 259 -4.79 3.17 -6.92
C GLY A 259 -3.62 4.04 -6.46
N GLN A 260 -2.56 3.40 -5.97
CA GLN A 260 -1.38 4.08 -5.43
C GLN A 260 -0.72 4.99 -6.47
N VAL A 261 -0.40 6.21 -6.05
CA VAL A 261 0.32 7.22 -6.83
C VAL A 261 1.78 7.22 -6.39
N ASP A 262 2.71 7.27 -7.36
CA ASP A 262 4.16 7.30 -7.14
C ASP A 262 4.66 6.23 -6.15
N GLY A 263 4.25 4.98 -6.40
CA GLY A 263 4.72 3.85 -5.62
C GLY A 263 6.24 3.69 -5.72
N ILE A 264 6.90 3.51 -4.58
CA ILE A 264 8.33 3.27 -4.49
C ILE A 264 8.63 1.94 -3.81
N ARG A 265 9.70 1.29 -4.27
CA ARG A 265 10.34 0.17 -3.58
C ARG A 265 11.85 0.28 -3.78
N MET A 266 12.55 0.65 -2.71
CA MET A 266 13.99 0.86 -2.72
C MET A 266 14.65 -0.09 -1.74
N LEU A 267 15.72 -0.76 -2.16
CA LEU A 267 16.46 -1.73 -1.36
C LEU A 267 17.95 -1.41 -1.42
N ARG A 268 18.64 -1.55 -0.29
CA ARG A 268 20.10 -1.55 -0.27
C ARG A 268 20.60 -2.87 -0.87
N GLU A 269 21.67 -2.82 -1.68
CA GLU A 269 22.29 -4.03 -2.20
C GLU A 269 22.70 -4.98 -1.07
N GLY A 270 22.36 -6.26 -1.19
CA GLY A 270 22.62 -7.28 -0.17
C GLY A 270 21.62 -7.31 1.00
N ALA A 271 20.64 -6.39 1.07
CA ALA A 271 19.53 -6.52 2.01
C ALA A 271 18.62 -7.67 1.54
N ALA A 272 18.48 -8.71 2.37
CA ALA A 272 17.65 -9.86 2.05
C ALA A 272 16.21 -9.41 1.71
N SER A 273 15.70 -9.88 0.58
CA SER A 273 14.29 -9.75 0.24
C SER A 273 13.50 -10.73 1.10
N THR A 274 13.11 -10.32 2.31
CA THR A 274 12.08 -11.02 3.09
C THR A 274 10.71 -10.46 2.77
#